data_AF-A0A2P2D7Y0-F1
#
_entry.id   AF-A0A2P2D7Y0-F1
#
_cell.length_a   1.000
_cell.length_b   1.000
_cell.length_c   1.000
_cell.angle_alpha   90.00
_cell.angle_beta   90.00
_cell.angle_gamma   90.00
#
_symmetry.space_group_name_H-M   'P 1'
#
loop_
_entity.id
_entity.type
_entity.pdbx_description
1 polymer ?
#
loop_
_entity_poly.entity_id
_entity_poly.type
_entity_poly.pdbx_seq_one_letter_code
_entity_poly.pdbx_strand_id
1 'polypeptide(L)'
;MKKKQILNVLCLGLFLIFPSSILPIEIAEIEKIIANRKDSDLSKIISLDKLFQADQNAENADLVLLEIAKIALKIKITNEEYLKNSQFRTIFKFRIVKSNNFGDFASYSGEHLTQLLNLFPKSEYIDDAEYYMLSVFPKSYNFTDLHQNRRDLQKFIKKYPASNMRIQAEKDIRWINDYLSKGNGPLID
;
A
#
# COMPACT_ATOMS: atom_id res chain seq x y z
N MET A 1 4.61 23.02 73.58
CA MET A 1 3.84 22.88 72.31
C MET A 1 4.74 22.18 71.30
N LYS A 2 4.58 20.85 71.10
CA LYS A 2 3.79 20.15 70.06
C LYS A 2 4.38 20.23 68.63
N LYS A 3 4.90 19.07 68.17
CA LYS A 3 4.75 18.41 66.84
C LYS A 3 5.31 19.20 65.62
N LYS A 4 6.00 18.61 64.63
CA LYS A 4 5.79 17.33 63.94
C LYS A 4 6.96 17.09 62.95
N GLN A 5 7.34 15.83 62.77
CA GLN A 5 8.09 15.32 61.62
C GLN A 5 7.30 15.55 60.31
N ILE A 6 7.97 15.84 59.20
CA ILE A 6 7.54 15.38 57.86
C ILE A 6 8.77 14.89 57.09
N LEU A 7 8.84 13.57 57.04
CA LEU A 7 9.54 12.73 56.08
C LEU A 7 8.96 13.04 54.68
N ASN A 8 9.76 13.57 53.75
CA ASN A 8 9.36 13.60 52.34
C ASN A 8 10.07 12.47 51.60
N VAL A 9 9.23 11.51 51.24
CA VAL A 9 9.49 10.26 50.56
C VAL A 9 10.12 10.54 49.19
N LEU A 10 11.33 10.02 49.01
CA LEU A 10 11.96 9.88 47.70
C LEU A 10 11.16 8.82 46.93
N CYS A 11 10.17 9.22 46.14
CA CYS A 11 9.51 8.32 45.21
C CYS A 11 10.51 7.97 44.11
N LEU A 12 11.19 6.83 44.27
CA LEU A 12 11.73 6.06 43.15
C LEU A 12 10.56 5.74 42.21
N GLY A 13 10.38 6.60 41.21
CA GLY A 13 9.62 6.26 40.02
C GLY A 13 10.45 5.29 39.19
N LEU A 14 10.42 4.02 39.57
CA LEU A 14 10.89 2.92 38.74
C LEU A 14 9.95 2.87 37.52
N PHE A 15 10.29 3.58 36.46
CA PHE A 15 9.68 3.36 35.16
C PHE A 15 10.09 1.95 34.74
N LEU A 16 9.22 0.98 35.00
CA LEU A 16 9.26 -0.32 34.36
C LEU A 16 9.02 -0.07 32.88
N ILE A 17 10.13 0.06 32.14
CA ILE A 17 10.15 -0.13 30.71
C ILE A 17 9.80 -1.61 30.53
N PHE A 18 8.52 -1.91 30.37
CA PHE A 18 8.14 -3.21 29.84
C PHE A 18 8.82 -3.29 28.47
N PRO A 19 9.69 -4.27 28.20
CA PRO A 19 9.90 -4.63 26.83
C PRO A 19 8.52 -5.12 26.38
N SER A 20 7.83 -4.29 25.59
CA SER A 20 6.83 -4.80 24.69
C SER A 20 7.54 -5.96 23.99
N SER A 21 7.21 -7.19 24.35
CA SER A 21 7.70 -8.36 23.65
C SER A 21 6.96 -8.36 22.33
N ILE A 22 7.40 -7.46 21.45
CA ILE A 22 6.88 -7.33 20.12
C ILE A 22 7.50 -8.49 19.36
N LEU A 23 6.66 -9.49 19.08
CA LEU A 23 7.10 -10.59 18.23
C LEU A 23 7.33 -10.02 16.84
N PRO A 24 8.46 -10.33 16.19
CA PRO A 24 8.70 -9.90 14.82
C PRO A 24 7.61 -10.48 13.91
N ILE A 25 7.24 -9.74 12.87
CA ILE A 25 6.33 -10.27 11.85
C ILE A 25 7.11 -11.30 11.04
N GLU A 26 6.74 -12.57 11.16
CA GLU A 26 7.39 -13.65 10.45
C GLU A 26 6.95 -13.68 8.98
N ILE A 27 7.92 -13.76 8.05
CA ILE A 27 7.64 -13.88 6.61
C ILE A 27 6.71 -15.07 6.32
N ALA A 28 6.87 -16.18 7.03
CA ALA A 28 6.03 -17.37 6.90
C ALA A 28 4.54 -17.10 7.22
N GLU A 29 4.26 -16.16 8.13
CA GLU A 29 2.88 -15.76 8.44
C GLU A 29 2.27 -14.94 7.29
N ILE A 30 3.04 -13.98 6.75
CA ILE A 30 2.65 -13.19 5.58
C ILE A 30 2.35 -14.11 4.39
N GLU A 31 3.27 -15.02 4.07
CA GLU A 31 3.13 -15.98 2.98
C GLU A 31 1.93 -16.89 3.16
N LYS A 32 1.66 -17.35 4.38
CA LYS A 32 0.49 -18.18 4.71
C LYS A 32 -0.81 -17.43 4.43
N ILE A 33 -0.91 -16.15 4.80
CA ILE A 33 -2.10 -15.33 4.52
C ILE A 33 -2.30 -15.18 3.00
N ILE A 34 -1.23 -14.89 2.26
CA ILE A 34 -1.29 -14.69 0.80
C ILE A 34 -1.69 -15.98 0.08
N ALA A 35 -1.07 -17.11 0.46
CA ALA A 35 -1.28 -18.41 -0.15
C ALA A 35 -2.65 -19.03 0.18
N ASN A 36 -3.35 -18.54 1.20
CA ASN A 36 -4.66 -19.07 1.57
C ASN A 36 -5.70 -18.79 0.47
N ARG A 37 -6.04 -19.81 -0.30
CA ARG A 37 -7.02 -19.71 -1.40
C ARG A 37 -8.48 -19.63 -0.94
N LYS A 38 -8.76 -19.96 0.32
CA LYS A 38 -10.13 -19.90 0.87
C LYS A 38 -10.54 -18.48 1.23
N ASP A 39 -9.56 -17.63 1.54
CA ASP A 39 -9.82 -16.25 1.97
C ASP A 39 -10.01 -15.34 0.75
N SER A 40 -11.01 -14.47 0.84
CA SER A 40 -11.19 -13.40 -0.16
C SER A 40 -10.03 -12.40 -0.07
N ASP A 41 -9.76 -11.68 -1.16
CA ASP A 41 -8.72 -10.63 -1.19
C ASP A 41 -8.94 -9.56 -0.11
N LEU A 42 -10.20 -9.18 0.17
CA LEU A 42 -10.54 -8.26 1.26
C LEU A 42 -10.21 -8.86 2.63
N SER A 43 -10.50 -10.15 2.85
CA SER A 43 -10.14 -10.84 4.09
C SER A 43 -8.63 -10.89 4.30
N LYS A 44 -7.85 -11.12 3.24
CA LYS A 44 -6.38 -11.10 3.29
C LYS A 44 -5.86 -9.73 3.67
N ILE A 45 -6.37 -8.66 3.06
CA ILE A 45 -5.98 -7.29 3.41
C ILE A 45 -6.29 -7.01 4.89
N ILE A 46 -7.46 -7.41 5.40
CA ILE A 46 -7.79 -7.22 6.83
C ILE A 46 -6.78 -7.94 7.74
N SER A 47 -6.38 -9.16 7.40
CA SER A 47 -5.40 -9.91 8.19
C SER A 47 -4.01 -9.25 8.15
N LEU A 48 -3.56 -8.82 6.97
CA LEU A 48 -2.29 -8.11 6.81
C LEU A 48 -2.29 -6.75 7.52
N ASP A 49 -3.37 -5.97 7.42
CA ASP A 49 -3.48 -4.69 8.11
C ASP A 49 -3.42 -4.89 9.63
N LYS A 50 -4.08 -5.92 10.17
CA LYS A 50 -3.96 -6.26 11.60
C LYS A 50 -2.53 -6.59 12.02
N LEU A 51 -1.77 -7.32 11.20
CA LEU A 51 -0.36 -7.59 11.45
C LEU A 51 0.44 -6.29 11.50
N PHE A 52 0.24 -5.41 10.51
CA PHE A 52 0.91 -4.11 10.46
C PHE A 52 0.56 -3.20 11.64
N GLN A 53 -0.72 -3.15 12.05
CA GLN A 53 -1.14 -2.34 13.21
C GLN A 53 -0.61 -2.88 14.54
N ALA A 54 -0.31 -4.18 14.63
CA ALA A 54 0.25 -4.77 15.84
C ALA A 54 1.69 -4.30 16.09
N ASP A 55 2.50 -4.18 15.03
CA ASP A 55 3.82 -3.56 15.09
C ASP A 55 4.24 -2.90 13.77
N GLN A 56 4.10 -1.58 13.72
CA GLN A 56 4.51 -0.78 12.56
C GLN A 56 6.04 -0.66 12.42
N ASN A 57 6.82 -1.04 13.44
CA ASN A 57 8.28 -1.00 13.40
C ASN A 57 8.90 -2.40 13.24
N ALA A 58 8.08 -3.43 13.02
CA ALA A 58 8.54 -4.79 12.87
C ALA A 58 9.48 -4.95 11.68
N GLU A 59 10.40 -5.90 11.82
CA GLU A 59 11.06 -6.52 10.67
C GLU A 59 9.98 -7.07 9.72
N ASN A 60 10.05 -6.72 8.43
CA ASN A 60 9.08 -7.05 7.38
C ASN A 60 7.76 -6.24 7.35
N ALA A 61 7.62 -5.17 8.14
CA ALA A 61 6.43 -4.29 8.06
C ALA A 61 6.27 -3.64 6.66
N ASP A 62 7.37 -3.38 5.96
CA ASP A 62 7.41 -2.93 4.58
C ASP A 62 6.83 -3.96 3.60
N LEU A 63 7.18 -5.24 3.75
CA LEU A 63 6.62 -6.32 2.95
C LEU A 63 5.10 -6.44 3.15
N VAL A 64 4.61 -6.29 4.39
CA VAL A 64 3.17 -6.29 4.67
C VAL A 64 2.45 -5.19 3.89
N LEU A 65 2.98 -3.96 3.91
CA LEU A 65 2.41 -2.83 3.17
C LEU A 65 2.41 -3.07 1.65
N LEU A 66 3.50 -3.65 1.12
CA LEU A 66 3.60 -4.00 -0.30
C LEU A 66 2.54 -5.02 -0.69
N GLU A 67 2.37 -6.08 0.09
CA GLU A 67 1.42 -7.16 -0.22
C GLU A 67 -0.03 -6.69 -0.11
N ILE A 68 -0.36 -5.83 0.86
CA ILE A 68 -1.66 -5.15 0.90
C ILE A 68 -1.91 -4.39 -0.40
N ALA A 69 -0.93 -3.60 -0.86
CA ALA A 69 -1.07 -2.80 -2.07
C ALA A 69 -1.23 -3.67 -3.33
N LYS A 70 -0.45 -4.75 -3.45
CA LYS A 70 -0.52 -5.70 -4.57
C LYS A 70 -1.89 -6.37 -4.70
N ILE A 71 -2.51 -6.68 -3.57
CA ILE A 71 -3.87 -7.25 -3.53
C ILE A 71 -4.88 -6.14 -3.87
N ALA A 72 -4.78 -4.97 -3.21
CA ALA A 72 -5.71 -3.86 -3.39
C ALA A 72 -5.79 -3.35 -4.84
N LEU A 73 -4.66 -3.30 -5.56
CA LEU A 73 -4.60 -2.87 -6.96
C LEU A 73 -5.41 -3.75 -7.91
N LYS A 74 -5.69 -5.01 -7.56
CA LYS A 74 -6.43 -5.96 -8.40
C LYS A 74 -7.94 -5.94 -8.13
N ILE A 75 -8.35 -5.38 -6.99
CA ILE A 75 -9.74 -5.38 -6.58
C ILE A 75 -10.52 -4.36 -7.41
N LYS A 76 -11.56 -4.85 -8.08
CA LYS A 76 -12.54 -4.03 -8.79
C LYS A 76 -13.77 -3.86 -7.92
N ILE A 77 -14.15 -2.62 -7.66
CA ILE A 77 -15.36 -2.29 -6.92
C ILE A 77 -16.18 -1.23 -7.66
N THR A 78 -17.48 -1.39 -7.62
CA THR A 78 -18.42 -0.41 -8.13
C THR A 78 -18.55 0.78 -7.17
N ASN A 79 -19.02 1.93 -7.68
CA ASN A 79 -19.31 3.09 -6.83
C ASN A 79 -20.37 2.76 -5.78
N GLU A 80 -21.34 1.90 -6.10
CA GLU A 80 -22.39 1.50 -5.17
C GLU A 80 -21.82 0.70 -3.99
N GLU A 81 -20.94 -0.27 -4.26
CA GLU A 81 -20.24 -1.03 -3.21
C GLU A 81 -19.38 -0.11 -2.34
N TYR A 82 -18.65 0.82 -2.96
CA TYR A 82 -17.84 1.81 -2.26
C TYR A 82 -18.67 2.67 -1.29
N LEU A 83 -19.85 3.14 -1.73
CA LEU A 83 -20.71 3.99 -0.91
C LEU A 83 -21.40 3.22 0.22
N LYS A 84 -21.68 1.93 0.03
CA LYS A 84 -22.36 1.08 1.03
C LYS A 84 -21.43 0.61 2.15
N ASN A 85 -20.14 0.42 1.88
CA ASN A 85 -19.20 -0.12 2.86
C ASN A 85 -18.06 0.85 3.19
N SER A 86 -18.10 1.43 4.39
CA SER A 86 -17.10 2.37 4.88
C SER A 86 -15.69 1.79 4.99
N GLN A 87 -15.54 0.46 5.10
CA GLN A 87 -14.24 -0.20 5.13
C GLN A 87 -13.43 0.02 3.86
N PHE A 88 -14.10 0.24 2.71
CA PHE A 88 -13.40 0.62 1.48
C PHE A 88 -12.61 1.91 1.65
N ARG A 89 -13.11 2.86 2.44
CA ARG A 89 -12.37 4.08 2.74
C ARG A 89 -11.36 3.89 3.86
N THR A 90 -11.73 3.22 4.94
CA THR A 90 -10.94 3.26 6.17
C THR A 90 -9.85 2.19 6.25
N ILE A 91 -10.12 0.99 5.74
CA ILE A 91 -9.19 -0.16 5.80
C ILE A 91 -8.55 -0.36 4.42
N PHE A 92 -9.35 -0.51 3.37
CA PHE A 92 -8.84 -0.84 2.04
C PHE A 92 -8.25 0.38 1.29
N LYS A 93 -8.49 1.59 1.82
CA LYS A 93 -7.97 2.87 1.32
C LYS A 93 -8.32 3.15 -0.16
N PHE A 94 -9.55 2.89 -0.56
CA PHE A 94 -10.11 3.25 -1.85
C PHE A 94 -10.65 4.69 -1.85
N ARG A 95 -10.68 5.28 -3.03
CA ARG A 95 -11.26 6.60 -3.29
C ARG A 95 -12.05 6.60 -4.60
N ILE A 96 -12.95 7.56 -4.73
CA ILE A 96 -13.54 7.89 -6.02
C ILE A 96 -12.53 8.68 -6.85
N VAL A 97 -12.25 8.19 -8.04
CA VAL A 97 -11.49 8.85 -9.11
C VAL A 97 -12.50 9.49 -10.05
N LYS A 98 -12.32 10.79 -10.29
CA LYS A 98 -13.15 11.53 -11.25
C LYS A 98 -12.56 11.42 -12.64
N SER A 99 -13.36 11.04 -13.63
CA SER A 99 -12.89 10.93 -15.01
C SER A 99 -13.92 11.45 -16.01
N ASN A 100 -13.46 12.37 -16.86
CA ASN A 100 -14.29 12.91 -17.95
C ASN A 100 -14.53 11.89 -19.06
N ASN A 101 -13.69 10.85 -19.16
CA ASN A 101 -13.69 9.90 -20.26
C ASN A 101 -14.33 8.55 -19.90
N PHE A 102 -14.38 8.22 -18.61
CA PHE A 102 -14.79 6.89 -18.11
C PHE A 102 -15.93 6.96 -17.08
N GLY A 103 -16.37 8.17 -16.72
CA GLY A 103 -17.23 8.38 -15.55
C GLY A 103 -16.45 8.24 -14.24
N ASP A 104 -17.09 8.59 -13.12
CA ASP A 104 -16.49 8.40 -11.80
C ASP A 104 -16.40 6.91 -11.46
N PHE A 105 -15.28 6.47 -10.90
CA PHE A 105 -15.08 5.08 -10.48
C PHE A 105 -14.28 4.98 -9.18
N ALA A 106 -14.48 3.90 -8.42
CA ALA A 106 -13.72 3.64 -7.21
C ALA A 106 -12.40 2.92 -7.53
N SER A 107 -11.31 3.36 -6.93
CA SER A 107 -9.98 2.77 -7.12
C SER A 107 -9.12 2.91 -5.86
N TYR A 108 -8.15 2.01 -5.70
CA TYR A 108 -7.17 2.03 -4.64
C TYR A 108 -6.36 3.33 -4.66
N SER A 109 -6.12 3.93 -3.48
CA SER A 109 -5.52 5.28 -3.39
C SER A 109 -3.99 5.31 -3.39
N GLY A 110 -3.33 4.15 -3.23
CA GLY A 110 -1.88 4.06 -3.05
C GLY A 110 -1.39 4.37 -1.63
N GLU A 111 -2.27 4.43 -0.63
CA GLU A 111 -1.90 4.87 0.72
C GLU A 111 -0.85 3.97 1.38
N HIS A 112 -0.96 2.64 1.28
CA HIS A 112 0.03 1.72 1.85
C HIS A 112 1.39 1.81 1.13
N LEU A 113 1.40 2.04 -0.19
CA LEU A 113 2.62 2.29 -0.95
C LEU A 113 3.28 3.60 -0.51
N THR A 114 2.48 4.64 -0.27
CA THR A 114 2.97 5.94 0.24
C THR A 114 3.58 5.77 1.63
N GLN A 115 2.95 4.97 2.49
CA GLN A 115 3.52 4.65 3.81
C GLN A 115 4.84 3.89 3.67
N LEU A 116 4.91 2.87 2.80
CA LEU A 116 6.14 2.12 2.56
C LEU A 116 7.28 3.05 2.12
N LEU A 117 7.05 3.87 1.10
CA LEU A 117 8.06 4.80 0.55
C LEU A 117 8.55 5.83 1.58
N ASN A 118 7.69 6.25 2.51
CA ASN A 118 8.02 7.28 3.49
C ASN A 118 8.66 6.70 4.77
N LEU A 119 8.14 5.58 5.27
CA LEU A 119 8.57 4.98 6.53
C LEU A 119 9.77 4.07 6.35
N PHE A 120 9.89 3.41 5.20
CA PHE A 120 10.94 2.42 4.92
C PHE A 120 11.74 2.76 3.65
N PRO A 121 12.30 3.97 3.51
CA PRO A 121 12.96 4.44 2.27
C PRO A 121 14.21 3.64 1.86
N LYS A 122 14.68 2.72 2.70
CA LYS A 122 15.81 1.81 2.45
C LYS A 122 15.39 0.34 2.28
N SER A 123 14.08 0.09 2.21
CA SER A 123 13.54 -1.24 1.97
C SER A 123 14.04 -1.79 0.63
N GLU A 124 14.23 -3.11 0.57
CA GLU A 124 14.51 -3.80 -0.70
C GLU A 124 13.34 -3.74 -1.69
N TYR A 125 12.13 -3.39 -1.20
CA TYR A 125 10.89 -3.31 -1.98
C TYR A 125 10.57 -1.91 -2.51
N ILE A 126 11.51 -0.95 -2.43
CA ILE A 126 11.25 0.44 -2.84
C ILE A 126 10.98 0.56 -4.34
N ASP A 127 11.70 -0.18 -5.17
CA ASP A 127 11.47 -0.18 -6.61
C ASP A 127 10.12 -0.82 -6.96
N ASP A 128 9.74 -1.93 -6.33
CA ASP A 128 8.41 -2.51 -6.44
C ASP A 128 7.32 -1.50 -6.06
N ALA A 129 7.50 -0.80 -4.95
CA ALA A 129 6.53 0.19 -4.48
C ALA A 129 6.40 1.38 -5.42
N GLU A 130 7.51 1.90 -5.95
CA GLU A 130 7.49 2.96 -6.96
C GLU A 130 6.84 2.51 -8.27
N TYR A 131 7.10 1.27 -8.69
CA TYR A 131 6.45 0.69 -9.87
C TYR A 131 4.93 0.62 -9.68
N TYR A 132 4.46 0.01 -8.59
CA TYR A 132 3.03 -0.12 -8.32
C TYR A 132 2.32 1.23 -8.11
N MET A 133 3.05 2.26 -7.67
CA MET A 133 2.50 3.62 -7.59
C MET A 133 2.14 4.19 -8.97
N LEU A 134 2.83 3.78 -10.05
CA LEU A 134 2.49 4.17 -11.41
C LEU A 134 1.15 3.58 -11.89
N SER A 135 0.68 2.50 -11.26
CA SER A 135 -0.63 1.89 -11.52
C SER A 135 -1.77 2.53 -10.70
N VAL A 136 -1.46 3.40 -9.75
CA VAL A 136 -2.47 4.09 -8.94
C VAL A 136 -3.05 5.27 -9.73
N PHE A 137 -4.36 5.25 -9.95
CA PHE A 137 -5.02 6.37 -10.65
C PHE A 137 -4.98 7.66 -9.82
N PRO A 138 -4.64 8.81 -10.41
CA PRO A 138 -4.75 10.11 -9.75
C PRO A 138 -6.20 10.43 -9.36
N LYS A 139 -6.43 11.41 -8.49
CA LYS A 139 -7.79 11.80 -8.06
C LYS A 139 -8.68 12.25 -9.22
N SER A 140 -8.07 12.81 -10.26
CA SER A 140 -8.71 13.13 -11.54
C SER A 140 -7.90 12.49 -12.65
N TYR A 141 -8.57 11.70 -13.50
CA TYR A 141 -7.93 10.94 -14.57
C TYR A 141 -8.50 11.33 -15.94
N ASN A 142 -7.62 11.46 -16.93
CA ASN A 142 -7.97 11.75 -18.33
C ASN A 142 -7.00 11.03 -19.30
N PHE A 143 -7.27 11.11 -20.59
CA PHE A 143 -6.48 10.40 -21.61
C PHE A 143 -5.00 10.86 -21.70
N THR A 144 -4.70 12.12 -21.39
CA THR A 144 -3.32 12.66 -21.36
C THR A 144 -2.43 11.87 -20.39
N ASP A 145 -3.03 11.23 -19.40
CA ASP A 145 -2.34 10.46 -18.38
C ASP A 145 -1.68 9.19 -18.95
N LEU A 146 -2.14 8.64 -20.09
CA LEU A 146 -1.46 7.51 -20.73
C LEU A 146 -0.07 7.90 -21.28
N HIS A 147 0.05 9.09 -21.88
CA HIS A 147 1.35 9.61 -22.30
C HIS A 147 2.26 9.88 -21.11
N GLN A 148 1.68 10.36 -20.00
CA GLN A 148 2.40 10.59 -18.75
C GLN A 148 2.90 9.27 -18.14
N ASN A 149 2.02 8.28 -18.00
CA ASN A 149 2.34 6.95 -17.47
C ASN A 149 3.47 6.30 -18.27
N ARG A 150 3.45 6.38 -19.61
CA ARG A 150 4.56 5.88 -20.42
C ARG A 150 5.89 6.56 -20.09
N ARG A 151 5.90 7.88 -19.92
CA ARG A 151 7.11 8.63 -19.55
C ARG A 151 7.61 8.23 -18.17
N ASP A 152 6.71 8.02 -17.22
CA ASP A 152 7.09 7.67 -15.87
C ASP A 152 7.60 6.21 -15.77
N LEU A 153 7.02 5.27 -16.54
CA LEU A 153 7.57 3.92 -16.71
C LEU A 153 8.99 3.93 -17.33
N GLN A 154 9.23 4.80 -18.33
CA GLN A 154 10.57 4.95 -18.91
C GLN A 154 11.58 5.51 -17.90
N LYS A 155 11.17 6.48 -17.07
CA LYS A 155 12.01 6.99 -15.96
C LYS A 155 12.26 5.91 -14.92
N PHE A 156 11.25 5.10 -14.58
CA PHE A 156 11.38 3.98 -13.66
C PHE A 156 12.46 3.00 -14.12
N ILE A 157 12.40 2.54 -15.38
CA ILE A 157 13.41 1.62 -15.95
C ILE A 157 14.81 2.25 -15.92
N LYS A 158 14.91 3.55 -16.18
CA LYS A 158 16.21 4.27 -16.12
C LYS A 158 16.73 4.37 -14.68
N LYS A 159 15.85 4.58 -13.71
CA LYS A 159 16.20 4.71 -12.28
C LYS A 159 16.56 3.36 -11.66
N TYR A 160 15.83 2.30 -12.02
CA TYR A 160 15.99 0.94 -11.49
C TYR A 160 16.23 -0.09 -12.62
N PRO A 161 17.39 -0.05 -13.29
CA PRO A 161 17.64 -0.91 -14.44
C PRO A 161 17.72 -2.42 -14.12
N ALA A 162 17.93 -2.76 -12.84
CA ALA A 162 18.03 -4.13 -12.32
C ALA A 162 16.77 -4.59 -11.56
N SER A 163 15.71 -3.78 -11.52
CA SER A 163 14.46 -4.15 -10.86
C SER A 163 13.84 -5.39 -11.49
N ASN A 164 13.32 -6.28 -10.64
CA ASN A 164 12.42 -7.39 -11.01
C ASN A 164 11.17 -6.88 -11.78
N MET A 165 10.71 -5.64 -11.55
CA MET A 165 9.55 -5.04 -12.21
C MET A 165 9.87 -4.47 -13.60
N ARG A 166 11.14 -4.42 -14.00
CA ARG A 166 11.54 -3.89 -15.31
C ARG A 166 10.82 -4.57 -16.47
N ILE A 167 10.75 -5.91 -16.45
CA ILE A 167 10.09 -6.68 -17.52
C ILE A 167 8.63 -6.31 -17.64
N GLN A 168 7.96 -6.10 -16.50
CA GLN A 168 6.56 -5.69 -16.48
C GLN A 168 6.40 -4.25 -16.97
N ALA A 169 7.24 -3.31 -16.50
CA ALA A 169 7.23 -1.93 -17.00
C ALA A 169 7.43 -1.84 -18.52
N GLU A 170 8.30 -2.67 -19.10
CA GLU A 170 8.50 -2.74 -20.55
C GLU A 170 7.26 -3.30 -21.28
N LYS A 171 6.54 -4.26 -20.69
CA LYS A 171 5.27 -4.76 -21.23
C LYS A 171 4.20 -3.67 -21.24
N ASP A 172 4.08 -2.93 -20.13
CA ASP A 172 3.11 -1.86 -19.99
C ASP A 172 3.39 -0.72 -20.98
N ILE A 173 4.66 -0.34 -21.19
CA ILE A 173 5.05 0.63 -22.23
C ILE A 173 4.61 0.16 -23.62
N ARG A 174 4.82 -1.12 -23.96
CA ARG A 174 4.40 -1.67 -25.26
C ARG A 174 2.89 -1.60 -25.41
N TRP A 175 2.13 -2.01 -24.39
CA TRP A 175 0.67 -1.91 -24.40
C TRP A 175 0.19 -0.47 -24.57
N ILE A 176 0.76 0.49 -23.84
CA ILE A 176 0.40 1.92 -24.00
C ILE A 176 0.65 2.39 -25.44
N ASN A 177 1.80 2.03 -26.03
CA ASN A 177 2.11 2.41 -27.41
C ASN A 177 1.14 1.79 -28.43
N ASP A 178 0.77 0.53 -28.24
CA ASP A 178 -0.25 -0.14 -29.06
C ASP A 178 -1.61 0.54 -28.93
N TYR A 179 -2.04 0.85 -27.70
CA TYR A 179 -3.31 1.52 -27.45
C TYR A 179 -3.37 2.92 -28.08
N LEU A 180 -2.31 3.71 -27.90
CA LEU A 180 -2.22 5.07 -28.46
C LEU A 180 -2.17 5.09 -29.99
N SER A 181 -1.59 4.05 -30.63
CA SER A 181 -1.45 3.99 -32.10
C SER A 181 -2.68 3.42 -32.80
N LYS A 182 -3.38 2.46 -32.16
CA LYS A 182 -4.50 1.73 -32.77
C LYS A 182 -5.88 2.26 -32.37
N GLY A 183 -5.95 3.11 -31.34
CA GLY A 183 -7.20 3.70 -30.84
C GLY A 183 -8.17 2.70 -30.20
N ASN A 184 -7.81 1.41 -30.14
CA ASN A 184 -8.59 0.31 -29.55
C ASN A 184 -7.65 -0.83 -29.18
N GLY A 185 -7.35 -0.96 -27.89
CA GLY A 185 -6.90 -2.21 -27.28
C GLY A 185 -7.78 -2.47 -26.05
N PRO A 186 -8.06 -3.73 -25.69
CA PRO A 186 -8.73 -4.00 -24.44
C PRO A 186 -7.93 -3.37 -23.29
N LEU A 187 -8.62 -2.69 -22.37
CA LEU A 187 -8.11 -2.44 -21.02
C LEU A 187 -7.87 -3.81 -20.41
N ILE A 188 -6.61 -4.25 -20.33
CA ILE A 188 -6.31 -5.59 -19.82
C ILE A 188 -6.52 -5.58 -18.30
N ASP A 189 -7.20 -6.63 -17.83
CA ASP A 189 -7.37 -7.06 -16.44
C ASP A 189 -6.07 -7.06 -15.63
#